data_AF-A0A1C5DJJ1-F1
#
_entry.id   AF-A0A1C5DJJ1-F1
#
_cell.length_a   1.000
_cell.length_b   1.000
_cell.length_c   1.000
_cell.angle_alpha   90.00
_cell.angle_beta   90.00
_cell.angle_gamma   90.00
#
_symmetry.space_group_name_H-M   'P 1'
#
loop_
_entity.id
_entity.type
_entity.pdbx_description
1 polymer ?
#
loop_
_entity_poly.entity_id
_entity_poly.type
_entity_poly.pdbx_seq_one_letter_code
_entity_poly.pdbx_strand_id
1 'polypeptide(L)'
;MIPTPLHEAPATDSVLLSFDGRVLEVFGYVDAARYHIWEEPRLEFRPGRSRRLTITTKHGRRHSILYDPHRLVGLQALADRLARSRPEGSER
;
A
#
# COMPACT_ATOMS: atom_id res chain seq x y z
N MET A 1 -15.00 -19.07 -11.11
CA MET A 1 -14.33 -18.27 -10.07
C MET A 1 -14.29 -16.84 -10.56
N ILE A 2 -14.89 -15.89 -9.83
CA ILE A 2 -14.76 -14.47 -10.17
C ILE A 2 -13.38 -14.05 -9.67
N PRO A 3 -12.47 -13.54 -10.52
CA PRO A 3 -11.18 -13.06 -10.03
C PRO A 3 -11.44 -11.95 -9.01
N THR A 4 -10.78 -12.04 -7.85
CA THR A 4 -10.83 -10.97 -6.85
C THR A 4 -10.36 -9.68 -7.53
N PRO A 5 -11.13 -8.58 -7.43
CA PRO A 5 -10.73 -7.34 -8.09
C PRO A 5 -9.38 -6.88 -7.55
N LEU A 6 -8.40 -6.78 -8.44
CA LEU A 6 -7.09 -6.24 -8.12
C LEU A 6 -7.23 -4.72 -7.96
N HIS A 7 -6.81 -4.21 -6.81
CA HIS A 7 -6.86 -2.78 -6.51
C HIS A 7 -5.47 -2.18 -6.67
N GLU A 8 -5.31 -1.33 -7.68
CA GLU A 8 -4.03 -0.74 -8.04
C GLU A 8 -4.04 0.77 -7.82
N ALA A 9 -2.97 1.29 -7.22
CA ALA A 9 -2.76 2.71 -7.07
C ALA A 9 -1.27 3.06 -7.29
N PRO A 10 -0.94 3.81 -8.35
CA PRO A 10 0.43 4.26 -8.53
C PRO A 10 0.78 5.33 -7.48
N ALA A 11 1.92 5.16 -6.80
CA ALA A 11 2.45 6.15 -5.87
C ALA A 11 3.25 7.23 -6.62
N THR A 12 4.03 6.85 -7.61
CA THR A 12 4.76 7.73 -8.53
C THR A 12 4.73 7.12 -9.93
N ASP A 13 5.35 7.74 -10.94
CA ASP A 13 5.52 7.12 -12.27
C ASP A 13 6.31 5.81 -12.24
N SER A 14 7.09 5.61 -11.18
CA SER A 14 7.98 4.46 -11.03
C SER A 14 7.62 3.54 -9.88
N VAL A 15 6.53 3.80 -9.15
CA VAL A 15 6.12 2.96 -8.02
C VAL A 15 4.63 2.67 -8.10
N LEU A 16 4.27 1.38 -8.12
CA LEU A 16 2.89 0.88 -8.12
C LEU A 16 2.62 0.10 -6.84
N LEU A 17 1.47 0.35 -6.22
CA LEU A 17 0.93 -0.49 -5.16
C LEU A 17 -0.24 -1.29 -5.72
N SER A 18 -0.27 -2.59 -5.45
CA SER A 18 -1.34 -3.49 -5.86
C SER A 18 -1.83 -4.32 -4.68
N PHE A 19 -3.14 -4.50 -4.57
CA PHE A 19 -3.76 -5.25 -3.49
C PHE A 19 -4.81 -6.21 -4.03
N ASP A 20 -4.64 -7.50 -3.75
CA ASP A 20 -5.51 -8.58 -4.25
C ASP A 20 -6.63 -8.98 -3.26
N GLY A 21 -6.75 -8.27 -2.13
CA GLY A 21 -7.64 -8.63 -1.02
C GLY A 21 -6.95 -9.35 0.13
N ARG A 22 -5.68 -9.76 -0.03
CA ARG A 22 -4.89 -10.47 1.01
C ARG A 22 -3.47 -9.94 1.14
N VAL A 23 -2.80 -9.67 0.02
CA VAL A 23 -1.41 -9.27 -0.04
C VAL A 23 -1.30 -7.90 -0.68
N LEU A 24 -0.55 -7.00 -0.03
CA LEU A 24 -0.12 -5.75 -0.62
C LEU A 24 1.22 -5.97 -1.33
N GLU A 25 1.25 -5.73 -2.62
CA GLU A 25 2.44 -5.76 -3.44
C GLU A 25 2.93 -4.35 -3.72
N VAL A 26 4.25 -4.15 -3.63
CA VAL A 26 4.89 -2.90 -4.03
C VAL A 26 5.87 -3.19 -5.16
N PHE A 27 5.70 -2.48 -6.27
CA PHE A 27 6.53 -2.58 -7.46
C PHE A 27 7.30 -1.29 -7.66
N GLY A 28 8.63 -1.32 -7.55
CA GLY A 28 9.50 -0.20 -7.89
C GLY A 28 10.20 -0.43 -9.24
N TYR A 29 9.95 0.43 -10.22
CA TYR A 29 10.52 0.36 -11.57
C TYR A 29 12.02 0.70 -11.62
N VAL A 30 12.52 1.51 -10.69
CA VAL A 30 13.92 1.99 -10.76
C VAL A 30 14.94 0.92 -10.37
N ASP A 31 14.54 -0.09 -9.58
CA ASP A 31 15.46 -1.10 -9.03
C ASP A 31 15.00 -2.56 -9.21
N ALA A 32 13.97 -2.82 -10.03
CA ALA A 32 13.31 -4.14 -10.15
C ALA A 32 12.87 -4.77 -8.81
N ALA A 33 12.78 -3.96 -7.74
CA ALA A 33 12.41 -4.40 -6.42
C ALA A 33 10.90 -4.63 -6.38
N ARG A 34 10.51 -5.90 -6.32
CA ARG A 34 9.15 -6.34 -5.98
C ARG A 34 9.18 -6.96 -4.60
N TYR A 35 8.31 -6.51 -3.71
CA TYR A 35 8.12 -7.16 -2.42
C TYR A 35 6.65 -7.29 -2.06
N HIS A 36 6.35 -8.42 -1.43
CA HIS A 36 5.02 -8.82 -0.97
C HIS A 36 4.90 -8.56 0.53
N ILE A 37 3.85 -7.84 0.92
CA ILE A 37 3.52 -7.59 2.33
C ILE A 37 2.19 -8.29 2.62
N TRP A 38 2.30 -9.38 3.37
CA TRP A 38 1.17 -10.20 3.84
C TRP A 38 0.70 -9.81 5.26
N GLU A 39 1.45 -8.95 5.95
CA GLU A 39 1.33 -8.69 7.40
C GLU A 39 0.45 -7.49 7.75
N GLU A 40 -0.85 -7.54 7.39
CA GLU A 40 -1.85 -6.48 7.68
C GLU A 40 -1.28 -5.04 7.56
N PRO A 41 -0.77 -4.64 6.38
CA PRO A 41 -0.10 -3.36 6.28
C PRO A 41 -1.05 -2.20 6.56
N ARG A 42 -0.49 -1.08 7.02
CA ARG A 42 -1.19 0.21 7.16
C ARG A 42 -0.47 1.27 6.36
N LEU A 43 -1.24 2.08 5.65
CA LEU A 43 -0.73 3.20 4.86
C LEU A 43 -0.89 4.50 5.64
N GLU A 44 0.21 5.19 5.90
CA GLU A 44 0.24 6.50 6.55
C GLU A 44 0.78 7.54 5.56
N PHE A 45 0.01 8.61 5.35
CA PHE A 45 0.37 9.71 4.46
C PHE A 45 0.93 10.87 5.28
N ARG A 46 2.18 11.25 5.02
CA ARG A 46 2.80 12.42 5.63
C ARG A 46 2.88 13.56 4.61
N PRO A 47 2.09 14.64 4.78
CA PRO A 47 2.28 15.87 4.02
C PRO A 47 3.55 16.59 4.48
N GLY A 48 4.24 17.31 3.59
CA GLY A 48 5.47 18.04 3.91
C GLY A 48 6.35 18.31 2.69
N ARG A 49 7.58 18.82 2.92
CA ARG A 49 8.56 19.13 1.85
C ARG A 49 8.86 17.92 0.95
N SER A 50 8.87 16.72 1.53
CA SER A 50 8.86 15.46 0.79
C SER A 50 7.61 14.71 1.20
N ARG A 51 6.66 14.58 0.27
CA ARG A 51 5.42 13.84 0.47
C ARG A 51 5.75 12.36 0.57
N ARG A 52 5.47 11.75 1.72
CA ARG A 52 5.84 10.35 2.00
C ARG A 52 4.63 9.50 2.31
N LEU A 53 4.57 8.34 1.68
CA LEU A 53 3.69 7.24 2.04
C LEU A 53 4.52 6.25 2.85
N THR A 54 4.09 5.96 4.06
CA THR A 54 4.71 4.97 4.93
C THR A 54 3.81 3.75 5.04
N ILE A 55 4.37 2.60 4.72
CA ILE A 55 3.75 1.28 4.88
C ILE A 55 4.29 0.70 6.17
N THR A 56 3.43 0.52 7.18
CA THR A 56 3.80 -0.09 8.45
C THR A 56 3.17 -1.48 8.54
N THR A 57 3.99 -2.52 8.79
CA THR A 57 3.50 -3.89 8.99
C THR A 57 3.14 -4.17 10.45
N LYS A 58 2.39 -5.24 10.73
CA LYS A 58 2.00 -5.65 12.09
C LYS A 58 3.17 -5.73 13.08
N HIS A 59 4.35 -6.14 12.60
CA HIS A 59 5.56 -6.29 13.42
C HIS A 59 6.41 -5.00 13.51
N GLY A 60 5.86 -3.86 13.08
CA GLY A 60 6.52 -2.56 13.20
C GLY A 60 7.57 -2.26 12.14
N ARG A 61 7.71 -3.12 11.11
CA ARG A 61 8.57 -2.81 9.95
C ARG A 61 7.95 -1.67 9.17
N ARG A 62 8.76 -0.67 8.79
CA ARG A 62 8.31 0.53 8.08
C ARG A 62 9.03 0.66 6.75
N HIS A 63 8.26 0.76 5.68
CA HIS A 63 8.75 1.11 4.35
C HIS A 63 8.24 2.50 4.02
N SER A 64 9.10 3.37 3.51
CA SER A 64 8.69 4.73 3.24
C SER A 64 9.11 5.13 1.83
N ILE A 65 8.11 5.48 1.02
CA ILE A 65 8.25 5.85 -0.38
C ILE A 65 7.73 7.27 -0.60
N LEU A 66 8.20 7.92 -1.65
CA LEU A 66 7.62 9.17 -2.11
C LEU A 66 6.26 8.89 -2.78
N TYR A 67 5.38 9.89 -2.78
CA TYR A 67 4.18 9.85 -3.61
C TYR A 67 3.95 11.18 -4.33
N ASP A 68 3.38 11.07 -5.52
CA ASP A 68 2.89 12.18 -6.34
C ASP A 68 1.54 12.67 -5.76
N PRO A 69 1.41 13.96 -5.40
CA PRO A 69 0.18 14.51 -4.86
C PRO A 69 -1.06 14.31 -5.73
N HIS A 70 -0.90 14.28 -7.05
CA HIS A 70 -2.02 14.07 -7.97
C HIS A 70 -2.61 12.66 -7.87
N ARG A 71 -1.86 11.71 -7.29
CA ARG A 71 -2.27 10.30 -7.10
C ARG A 71 -2.82 10.02 -5.71
N LEU A 72 -2.83 11.02 -4.81
CA LEU A 72 -3.22 10.86 -3.41
C LEU A 72 -4.59 10.22 -3.24
N VAL A 73 -5.58 10.63 -4.05
CA VAL A 73 -6.96 10.10 -3.99
C VAL A 73 -6.98 8.59 -4.24
N GLY A 74 -6.23 8.11 -5.25
CA GLY A 74 -6.13 6.68 -5.55
C GLY A 74 -5.44 5.90 -4.42
N LEU A 75 -4.37 6.46 -3.85
CA LEU A 75 -3.66 5.85 -2.72
C LEU A 75 -4.52 5.80 -1.45
N GLN A 76 -5.33 6.82 -1.19
CA GLN A 76 -6.28 6.83 -0.07
C GLN A 76 -7.37 5.78 -0.27
N ALA A 77 -7.93 5.66 -1.49
CA ALA A 77 -8.91 4.62 -1.79
C ALA A 77 -8.34 3.21 -1.59
N LEU A 78 -7.07 2.98 -1.96
CA LEU A 78 -6.37 1.73 -1.68
C LEU A 78 -6.20 1.50 -0.17
N ALA A 79 -5.79 2.53 0.58
CA ALA A 79 -5.66 2.46 2.04
C ALA A 79 -6.98 2.07 2.71
N ASP A 80 -8.10 2.64 2.26
CA ASP A 80 -9.42 2.30 2.77
C ASP A 80 -9.81 0.85 2.46
N ARG A 81 -9.44 0.34 1.27
CA ARG A 81 -9.64 -1.08 0.92
C ARG A 81 -8.83 -1.98 1.84
N LEU A 82 -7.57 -1.65 2.06
CA LEU A 82 -6.65 -2.37 2.95
C LEU A 82 -7.18 -2.44 4.40
N ALA A 83 -7.72 -1.31 4.89
CA ALA A 83 -8.32 -1.23 6.22
C ALA A 83 -9.58 -2.10 6.33
N ARG A 84 -10.43 -2.13 5.29
CA ARG A 84 -11.66 -2.95 5.24
C ARG A 84 -11.41 -4.44 5.06
N SER A 85 -10.31 -4.83 4.41
CA SER A 85 -9.94 -6.25 4.24
C SER A 85 -9.36 -6.88 5.50
N ARG A 86 -9.13 -6.08 6.54
CA ARG A 86 -8.69 -6.59 7.83
C ARG A 86 -9.80 -7.49 8.41
N PRO A 87 -9.57 -8.78 8.63
CA PRO A 87 -10.54 -9.58 9.36
C PRO A 87 -10.71 -8.99 10.77
N GLU A 88 -11.96 -8.82 11.21
CA GLU A 88 -12.24 -8.55 12.62
C GLU A 88 -11.77 -9.76 13.44
N GLY A 89 -10.54 -9.71 13.97
CA GLY A 89 -10.02 -10.78 14.82
C GLY A 89 -8.53 -11.02 14.67
N SER A 90 -7.73 -10.22 15.37
CA SER A 90 -6.44 -10.70 15.90
C SER A 90 -6.15 -10.00 17.22
N GLU A 91 -7.11 -10.12 18.14
CA GLU A 91 -6.88 -10.16 19.59
C GLU A 91 -7.23 -11.59 20.03
N ARG A 92 -6.21 -12.42 20.19
CA ARG A 92 -6.17 -13.55 21.12
C ARG A 92 -4.77 -13.64 21.68
#